data_AF-A0A2E4J5B5-F1
#
_entry.id   AF-A0A2E4J5B5-F1
#
_cell.length_a   1.000
_cell.length_b   1.000
_cell.length_c   1.000
_cell.angle_alpha   90.00
_cell.angle_beta   90.00
_cell.angle_gamma   90.00
#
_symmetry.space_group_name_H-M   'P 1'
#
loop_
_entity.id
_entity.type
_entity.pdbx_description
1 polymer ?
#
loop_
_entity_poly.entity_id
_entity_poly.type
_entity_poly.pdbx_seq_one_letter_code
_entity_poly.pdbx_strand_id
1 'polypeptide(L)'
;MKRPLLFILVASLLLPTFALAKTETEDAARDERVKARLAEHTKTKRDAARAKYVKQEAKDDDKVAANTAEKEVTVIQDFVVNSRRISDLDIEIKKLNKKIVRYSKRIKRTDLDKTLNSGDNPKILNIFGGNTANQREAIAYERVSLMEAERDILEAMKYVQTHQKDKQLKKQLNAIRTMITQLESNLL
;
A
#
# COMPACT_ATOMS: atom_id res chain seq x y z
N MET A 1 29.11 -1.19 -48.97
CA MET A 1 29.01 0.29 -48.96
C MET A 1 28.07 0.68 -47.81
N LYS A 2 28.57 1.42 -46.81
CA LYS A 2 28.34 2.86 -46.56
C LYS A 2 26.88 3.26 -46.25
N ARG A 3 26.64 3.73 -45.02
CA ARG A 3 25.46 4.52 -44.57
C ARG A 3 25.69 6.02 -44.87
N PRO A 4 24.62 6.84 -44.96
CA PRO A 4 24.36 7.86 -43.92
C PRO A 4 22.85 7.87 -43.50
N LEU A 5 22.33 8.45 -42.40
CA LEU A 5 22.73 9.47 -41.40
C LEU A 5 22.54 10.96 -41.81
N LEU A 6 21.48 11.63 -41.34
CA LEU A 6 21.47 13.08 -41.05
C LEU A 6 20.36 13.49 -40.04
N PHE A 7 20.49 14.68 -39.44
CA PHE A 7 19.62 15.29 -38.42
C PHE A 7 19.14 16.68 -38.90
N ILE A 8 17.86 17.04 -38.68
CA ILE A 8 17.31 18.42 -38.71
C ILE A 8 16.13 18.48 -37.71
N LEU A 9 15.84 19.45 -36.83
CA LEU A 9 16.51 20.65 -36.26
C LEU A 9 15.73 21.99 -36.40
N VAL A 10 14.82 22.24 -35.43
CA VAL A 10 14.49 23.56 -34.82
C VAL A 10 13.66 24.59 -35.62
N ALA A 11 13.07 25.54 -34.86
CA ALA A 11 12.21 26.70 -35.20
C ALA A 11 10.72 26.37 -35.46
N SER A 12 9.68 26.92 -34.79
CA SER A 12 9.41 28.10 -33.92
C SER A 12 8.72 29.30 -34.62
N LEU A 13 7.95 30.07 -33.83
CA LEU A 13 7.26 31.34 -34.13
C LEU A 13 6.00 31.28 -35.03
N LEU A 14 4.83 31.50 -34.40
CA LEU A 14 3.94 32.60 -34.83
C LEU A 14 3.10 33.12 -33.65
N LEU A 15 2.93 34.44 -33.58
CA LEU A 15 2.03 35.18 -32.69
C LEU A 15 1.29 36.22 -33.54
N PRO A 16 0.06 36.61 -33.18
CA PRO A 16 -0.49 37.90 -33.55
C PRO A 16 -0.74 38.79 -32.32
N THR A 17 -0.41 40.06 -32.45
CA THR A 17 -0.64 41.11 -31.45
C THR A 17 -2.02 41.75 -31.61
N PHE A 18 -2.59 42.25 -30.51
CA PHE A 18 -3.57 43.35 -30.55
C PHE A 18 -3.15 44.45 -29.57
N ALA A 19 -3.42 45.70 -29.92
CA ALA A 19 -3.03 46.88 -29.17
C ALA A 19 -4.20 47.88 -29.07
N LEU A 20 -4.29 48.60 -27.96
CA LEU A 20 -5.02 49.86 -27.85
C LEU A 20 -4.48 50.67 -26.66
N ALA A 21 -4.57 52.00 -26.68
CA ALA A 21 -3.87 52.86 -25.73
C ALA A 21 -4.73 54.05 -25.23
N LYS A 22 -4.66 54.33 -23.91
CA LYS A 22 -4.77 55.64 -23.22
C LYS A 22 -5.03 55.45 -21.70
N THR A 23 -4.30 56.21 -20.88
CA THR A 23 -4.60 56.80 -19.53
C THR A 23 -3.49 56.68 -18.47
N GLU A 24 -2.23 56.94 -18.84
CA GLU A 24 -1.05 56.72 -17.97
C GLU A 24 -0.98 57.59 -16.69
N THR A 25 -1.82 58.61 -16.54
CA THR A 25 -1.78 59.55 -15.40
C THR A 25 -2.68 59.16 -14.21
N GLU A 26 -3.70 58.32 -14.38
CA GLU A 26 -4.53 57.88 -13.26
C GLU A 26 -3.95 56.67 -12.54
N ASP A 27 -3.36 55.72 -13.27
CA ASP A 27 -2.90 54.45 -12.69
C ASP A 27 -1.69 54.64 -11.76
N ALA A 28 -0.77 55.56 -12.08
CA ALA A 28 0.33 55.93 -11.18
C ALA A 28 -0.16 56.44 -9.80
N ALA A 29 -1.21 57.26 -9.79
CA ALA A 29 -1.82 57.79 -8.57
C ALA A 29 -2.63 56.74 -7.79
N ARG A 30 -3.09 55.68 -8.46
CA ARG A 30 -3.74 54.52 -7.82
C ARG A 30 -2.69 53.58 -7.20
N ASP A 31 -1.60 53.30 -7.92
CA ASP A 31 -0.49 52.46 -7.45
C ASP A 31 0.22 53.03 -6.23
N GLU A 32 0.45 54.34 -6.16
CA GLU A 32 1.04 54.99 -4.99
C GLU A 32 0.13 54.84 -3.75
N ARG A 33 -1.19 55.04 -3.91
CA ARG A 33 -2.19 54.84 -2.85
C ARG A 33 -2.27 53.38 -2.39
N VAL A 34 -2.12 52.43 -3.31
CA VAL A 34 -2.05 50.99 -2.98
C VAL A 34 -0.78 50.64 -2.21
N LYS A 35 0.39 51.15 -2.65
CA LYS A 35 1.67 50.98 -1.94
C LYS A 35 1.64 51.59 -0.53
N ALA A 36 1.05 52.78 -0.36
CA ALA A 36 0.88 53.41 0.95
C ALA A 36 0.06 52.53 1.91
N ARG A 37 -1.11 52.03 1.47
CA ARG A 37 -1.95 51.13 2.27
C ARG A 37 -1.24 49.80 2.62
N LEU A 38 -0.45 49.26 1.71
CA LEU A 38 0.40 48.08 1.98
C LEU A 38 1.51 48.37 3.00
N ALA A 39 2.10 49.56 3.00
CA ALA A 39 3.09 49.98 4.00
C ALA A 39 2.48 50.12 5.40
N GLU A 40 1.25 50.63 5.52
CA GLU A 40 0.52 50.73 6.79
C GLU A 40 0.07 49.36 7.31
N HIS A 41 -0.46 48.49 6.44
CA HIS A 41 -0.84 47.13 6.83
C HIS A 41 0.36 46.23 7.20
N THR A 42 1.56 46.51 6.69
CA THR A 42 2.77 45.77 7.07
C THR A 42 3.42 46.29 8.36
N LYS A 43 3.32 47.59 8.66
CA LYS A 43 3.68 48.14 9.98
C LYS A 43 2.77 47.58 11.08
N THR A 44 1.46 47.80 10.96
CA THR A 44 0.46 47.33 11.95
C THR A 44 0.53 45.82 12.21
N LYS A 45 0.79 44.98 11.19
CA LYS A 45 1.04 43.53 11.39
C LYS A 45 2.35 43.23 12.12
N ARG A 46 3.42 43.98 11.89
CA ARG A 46 4.70 43.83 12.61
C ARG A 46 4.57 44.26 14.06
N ASP A 47 3.87 45.36 14.34
CA ASP A 47 3.66 45.87 15.70
C ASP A 47 2.75 44.91 16.51
N ALA A 48 1.69 44.38 15.89
CA ALA A 48 0.84 43.34 16.48
C ALA A 48 1.56 41.99 16.69
N ALA A 49 2.60 41.69 15.91
CA ALA A 49 3.46 40.53 16.15
C ALA A 49 4.44 40.80 17.31
N ARG A 50 5.08 41.98 17.33
CA ARG A 50 6.02 42.39 18.38
C ARG A 50 5.35 42.44 19.76
N ALA A 51 4.11 42.93 19.83
CA ALA A 51 3.29 42.91 21.04
C ALA A 51 2.89 41.51 21.53
N LYS A 52 3.01 40.46 20.69
CA LYS A 52 2.83 39.06 21.11
C LYS A 52 4.12 38.45 21.64
N TYR A 53 5.26 38.68 20.97
CA TYR A 53 6.57 38.19 21.42
C TYR A 53 6.97 38.76 22.80
N VAL A 54 6.84 40.08 23.00
CA VAL A 54 7.16 40.74 24.28
C VAL A 54 6.28 40.23 25.45
N LYS A 55 5.09 39.67 25.16
CA LYS A 55 4.19 39.08 26.16
C LYS A 55 4.46 37.59 26.43
N GLN A 56 5.45 37.01 25.75
CA GLN A 56 5.84 35.60 25.84
C GLN A 56 7.23 35.45 26.45
N GLU A 57 8.17 36.33 26.10
CA GLU A 57 9.53 36.40 26.68
C GLU A 57 9.48 36.57 28.22
N ALA A 58 8.55 37.38 28.75
CA ALA A 58 8.36 37.64 30.19
C ALA A 58 7.85 36.45 31.04
N LYS A 59 8.07 35.20 30.61
CA LYS A 59 7.74 33.96 31.35
C LYS A 59 8.75 32.82 31.26
N ASP A 60 9.62 32.80 30.25
CA ASP A 60 10.42 31.60 29.94
C ASP A 60 11.92 31.73 30.32
N ASP A 61 12.40 32.93 30.64
CA ASP A 61 13.83 33.22 30.90
C ASP A 61 14.47 32.46 32.09
N ASP A 62 13.66 31.95 33.03
CA ASP A 62 14.13 31.38 34.30
C ASP A 62 14.44 29.86 34.23
N LYS A 63 14.35 29.22 33.04
CA LYS A 63 14.44 27.74 32.91
C LYS A 63 15.21 27.15 31.72
N VAL A 64 15.87 27.94 30.86
CA VAL A 64 16.46 27.43 29.59
C VAL A 64 17.99 27.57 29.50
N ALA A 65 18.70 27.55 30.64
CA ALA A 65 20.17 27.64 30.71
C ALA A 65 20.91 26.28 30.88
N ALA A 66 20.22 25.13 30.73
CA ALA A 66 20.73 23.83 31.17
C ALA A 66 20.38 22.62 30.29
N ASN A 67 20.29 22.76 28.96
CA ASN A 67 20.04 21.62 28.05
C ASN A 67 20.74 21.70 26.67
N THR A 68 21.94 22.25 26.61
CA THR A 68 22.84 22.06 25.45
C THR A 68 23.72 20.83 25.68
N ALA A 69 23.09 19.66 25.60
CA ALA A 69 23.76 18.36 25.68
C ALA A 69 23.14 17.41 24.65
N GLU A 70 23.87 17.19 23.55
CA GLU A 70 23.44 16.36 22.43
C GLU A 70 23.22 14.92 22.91
N LYS A 71 21.97 14.45 22.80
CA LYS A 71 21.62 13.04 23.00
C LYS A 71 21.10 12.50 21.69
N GLU A 72 21.95 11.78 20.97
CA GLU A 72 21.49 10.84 19.95
C GLU A 72 20.52 9.86 20.63
N VAL A 73 19.22 10.00 20.36
CA VAL A 73 18.21 9.13 20.96
C VAL A 73 18.31 7.78 20.27
N THR A 74 19.01 6.84 20.91
CA THR A 74 19.15 5.46 20.45
C THR A 74 17.78 4.79 20.44
N VAL A 75 17.08 4.85 19.29
CA VAL A 75 15.74 4.28 19.14
C VAL A 75 15.83 2.75 19.23
N ILE A 76 15.43 2.22 20.39
CA ILE A 76 15.27 0.79 20.62
C ILE A 76 14.21 0.28 19.63
N GLN A 77 14.52 -0.80 18.91
CA GLN A 77 13.56 -1.39 17.96
C GLN A 77 12.40 -2.04 18.71
N ASP A 78 11.17 -1.74 18.31
CA ASP A 78 9.96 -2.37 18.84
C ASP A 78 9.99 -3.89 18.59
N PHE A 79 10.16 -4.66 19.67
CA PHE A 79 10.22 -6.12 19.65
C PHE A 79 8.94 -6.75 20.19
N VAL A 80 8.39 -7.74 19.47
CA VAL A 80 7.14 -8.42 19.85
C VAL A 80 7.46 -9.64 20.71
N VAL A 81 7.01 -9.66 21.97
CA VAL A 81 7.12 -10.81 22.88
C VAL A 81 5.78 -11.52 23.02
N ASN A 82 5.79 -12.85 22.99
CA ASN A 82 4.65 -13.69 23.36
C ASN A 82 4.97 -14.47 24.65
N SER A 83 4.10 -14.38 25.65
CA SER A 83 4.25 -15.03 26.95
C SER A 83 3.64 -16.43 27.04
N ARG A 84 2.90 -16.88 26.01
CA ARG A 84 2.22 -18.19 26.03
C ARG A 84 3.15 -19.31 25.55
N ARG A 85 3.20 -20.43 26.31
CA ARG A 85 3.93 -21.66 25.95
C ARG A 85 3.41 -22.34 24.67
N ILE A 86 2.15 -22.13 24.34
CA ILE A 86 1.52 -22.53 23.07
C ILE A 86 0.89 -21.26 22.50
N SER A 87 1.25 -20.90 21.27
CA SER A 87 0.67 -19.73 20.60
C SER A 87 -0.65 -20.07 19.93
N ASP A 88 -1.48 -19.05 19.68
CA ASP A 88 -2.74 -19.25 18.96
C ASP A 88 -2.48 -19.68 17.50
N LEU A 89 -1.32 -19.28 16.94
CA LEU A 89 -0.80 -19.76 15.66
C LEU A 89 -0.54 -21.27 15.67
N ASP A 90 0.00 -21.86 16.74
CA ASP A 90 0.22 -23.32 16.84
C ASP A 90 -1.11 -24.09 16.76
N ILE A 91 -2.18 -23.53 17.34
CA ILE A 91 -3.53 -24.09 17.28
C ILE A 91 -4.08 -23.99 15.85
N GLU A 92 -3.81 -22.89 15.14
CA GLU A 92 -4.22 -22.67 13.76
C GLU A 92 -3.46 -23.59 12.78
N ILE A 93 -2.12 -23.65 12.86
CA ILE A 93 -1.25 -24.58 12.12
C ILE A 93 -1.70 -26.03 12.34
N LYS A 94 -2.01 -26.43 13.58
CA LYS A 94 -2.51 -27.78 13.90
C LYS A 94 -3.89 -28.07 13.31
N LYS A 95 -4.77 -27.07 13.19
CA LYS A 95 -6.06 -27.18 12.47
C LYS A 95 -5.84 -27.26 10.96
N LEU A 96 -4.90 -26.48 10.42
CA LEU A 96 -4.59 -26.38 9.00
C LEU A 96 -3.93 -27.67 8.48
N ASN A 97 -2.94 -28.21 9.18
CA ASN A 97 -2.35 -29.52 8.88
C ASN A 97 -3.42 -30.65 8.87
N LYS A 98 -4.38 -30.61 9.80
CA LYS A 98 -5.55 -31.53 9.78
C LYS A 98 -6.51 -31.28 8.61
N LYS A 99 -6.53 -30.10 7.98
CA LYS A 99 -7.23 -29.88 6.71
C LYS A 99 -6.41 -30.42 5.55
N ILE A 100 -5.14 -30.05 5.42
CA ILE A 100 -4.21 -30.47 4.36
C ILE A 100 -4.22 -32.00 4.20
N VAL A 101 -4.00 -32.76 5.29
CA VAL A 101 -4.03 -34.24 5.28
C VAL A 101 -5.39 -34.83 4.88
N ARG A 102 -6.50 -34.09 5.02
CA ARG A 102 -7.83 -34.51 4.55
C ARG A 102 -8.11 -34.09 3.11
N TYR A 103 -7.46 -33.06 2.57
CA TYR A 103 -7.60 -32.67 1.18
C TYR A 103 -6.64 -33.44 0.28
N SER A 104 -5.37 -33.63 0.68
CA SER A 104 -4.38 -34.41 -0.08
C SER A 104 -4.85 -35.86 -0.35
N LYS A 105 -5.45 -36.51 0.65
CA LYS A 105 -6.09 -37.84 0.53
C LYS A 105 -7.30 -37.89 -0.41
N ARG A 106 -7.80 -36.74 -0.90
CA ARG A 106 -8.98 -36.60 -1.77
C ARG A 106 -8.67 -35.81 -3.06
N ILE A 107 -7.40 -35.58 -3.40
CA ILE A 107 -7.02 -34.98 -4.69
C ILE A 107 -7.29 -35.96 -5.84
N LYS A 108 -6.76 -37.19 -5.71
CA LYS A 108 -6.91 -38.26 -6.70
C LYS A 108 -8.38 -38.65 -6.87
N ARG A 109 -8.89 -38.60 -8.09
CA ARG A 109 -10.28 -38.95 -8.37
C ARG A 109 -10.52 -40.46 -8.36
N THR A 110 -11.68 -40.87 -7.86
CA THR A 110 -12.16 -42.24 -7.98
C THR A 110 -12.50 -42.53 -9.44
N ASP A 111 -12.45 -43.79 -9.87
CA ASP A 111 -12.68 -44.11 -11.28
C ASP A 111 -14.13 -43.81 -11.73
N LEU A 112 -15.09 -43.80 -10.81
CA LEU A 112 -16.45 -43.29 -11.03
C LEU A 112 -16.48 -41.76 -11.27
N ASP A 113 -15.71 -40.99 -10.49
CA ASP A 113 -15.64 -39.53 -10.69
C ASP A 113 -14.93 -39.17 -12.00
N LYS A 114 -14.00 -40.02 -12.46
CA LYS A 114 -13.42 -39.94 -13.81
C LYS A 114 -14.46 -40.21 -14.89
N THR A 115 -15.19 -41.33 -14.84
CA THR A 115 -16.17 -41.68 -15.90
C THR A 115 -17.36 -40.72 -15.97
N LEU A 116 -17.80 -40.17 -14.83
CA LEU A 116 -18.88 -39.18 -14.78
C LEU A 116 -18.45 -37.78 -15.27
N ASN A 117 -17.18 -37.41 -15.08
CA ASN A 117 -16.63 -36.11 -15.52
C ASN A 117 -15.64 -36.26 -16.70
N SER A 118 -15.80 -37.31 -17.50
CA SER A 118 -15.17 -37.45 -18.82
C SER A 118 -15.68 -36.35 -19.76
N GLY A 119 -14.81 -35.82 -20.62
CA GLY A 119 -15.17 -34.74 -21.56
C GLY A 119 -16.18 -35.15 -22.64
N ASP A 120 -16.43 -36.45 -22.79
CA ASP A 120 -17.19 -37.05 -23.89
C ASP A 120 -18.70 -36.77 -23.85
N ASN A 121 -19.24 -36.28 -22.72
CA ASN A 121 -20.65 -35.90 -22.59
C ASN A 121 -20.84 -34.55 -21.89
N PRO A 122 -20.90 -33.43 -22.64
CA PRO A 122 -21.05 -32.10 -22.05
C PRO A 122 -22.38 -31.89 -21.31
N LYS A 123 -23.43 -32.69 -21.57
CA LYS A 123 -24.69 -32.59 -20.81
C LYS A 123 -24.52 -33.09 -19.37
N ILE A 124 -23.77 -34.17 -19.16
CA ILE A 124 -23.44 -34.69 -17.83
C ILE A 124 -22.47 -33.71 -17.14
N LEU A 125 -21.46 -33.25 -17.87
CA LEU A 125 -20.46 -32.30 -17.37
C LEU A 125 -21.11 -31.01 -16.82
N ASN A 126 -22.10 -30.46 -17.53
CA ASN A 126 -22.84 -29.26 -17.12
C ASN A 126 -23.65 -29.48 -15.82
N ILE A 127 -24.22 -30.67 -15.60
CA ILE A 127 -24.96 -31.00 -14.36
C ILE A 127 -24.05 -30.96 -13.13
N PHE A 128 -22.77 -31.32 -13.28
CA PHE A 128 -21.79 -31.28 -12.20
C PHE A 128 -21.00 -29.97 -12.11
N GLY A 129 -21.34 -28.93 -12.87
CA GLY A 129 -20.64 -27.62 -12.83
C GLY A 129 -19.46 -27.49 -13.80
N GLY A 130 -19.57 -28.06 -15.01
CA GLY A 130 -18.74 -27.75 -16.19
C GLY A 130 -17.28 -28.24 -16.19
N ASN A 131 -16.69 -28.50 -15.02
CA ASN A 131 -15.28 -28.88 -14.88
C ASN A 131 -15.06 -30.38 -15.11
N THR A 132 -14.09 -30.74 -15.96
CA THR A 132 -13.69 -32.15 -16.20
C THR A 132 -12.95 -32.74 -15.00
N ALA A 133 -12.88 -34.08 -14.91
CA ALA A 133 -12.17 -34.78 -13.83
C ALA A 133 -10.74 -34.23 -13.61
N ASN A 134 -9.99 -34.02 -14.70
CA ASN A 134 -8.62 -33.51 -14.68
C ASN A 134 -8.53 -32.07 -14.16
N GLN A 135 -9.48 -31.19 -14.54
CA GLN A 135 -9.55 -29.82 -14.01
C GLN A 135 -9.87 -29.81 -12.51
N ARG A 136 -10.81 -30.65 -12.06
CA ARG A 136 -11.16 -30.79 -10.63
C ARG A 136 -10.04 -31.43 -9.79
N GLU A 137 -9.15 -32.22 -10.39
CA GLU A 137 -7.93 -32.73 -9.74
C GLU A 137 -6.85 -31.63 -9.68
N ALA A 138 -6.63 -30.89 -10.77
CA ALA A 138 -5.68 -29.75 -10.80
C ALA A 138 -6.01 -28.68 -9.74
N ILE A 139 -7.27 -28.23 -9.64
CA ILE A 139 -7.70 -27.24 -8.63
C ILE A 139 -7.60 -27.83 -7.20
N ALA A 140 -7.73 -29.16 -7.04
CA ALA A 140 -7.52 -29.81 -5.74
C ALA A 140 -6.04 -29.86 -5.33
N TYR A 141 -5.11 -30.05 -6.27
CA TYR A 141 -3.67 -29.84 -6.03
C TYR A 141 -3.37 -28.38 -5.68
N GLU A 142 -3.90 -27.42 -6.45
CA GLU A 142 -3.68 -25.99 -6.23
C GLU A 142 -4.17 -25.52 -4.86
N ARG A 143 -5.39 -25.92 -4.47
CA ARG A 143 -5.95 -25.67 -3.13
C ARG A 143 -5.04 -26.21 -2.02
N VAL A 144 -4.49 -27.41 -2.17
CA VAL A 144 -3.57 -27.98 -1.17
C VAL A 144 -2.24 -27.21 -1.12
N SER A 145 -1.67 -26.86 -2.27
CA SER A 145 -0.48 -26.01 -2.37
C SER A 145 -0.65 -24.65 -1.68
N LEU A 146 -1.78 -23.96 -1.92
CA LEU A 146 -2.09 -22.70 -1.23
C LEU A 146 -2.27 -22.87 0.28
N MET A 147 -2.82 -23.99 0.75
CA MET A 147 -2.95 -24.28 2.19
C MET A 147 -1.61 -24.63 2.84
N GLU A 148 -0.67 -25.22 2.10
CA GLU A 148 0.71 -25.43 2.56
C GLU A 148 1.47 -24.09 2.62
N ALA A 149 1.28 -23.20 1.64
CA ALA A 149 1.80 -21.83 1.70
C ALA A 149 1.16 -20.99 2.84
N GLU A 150 -0.13 -21.19 3.14
CA GLU A 150 -0.79 -20.59 4.31
C GLU A 150 -0.13 -21.04 5.62
N ARG A 151 0.18 -22.35 5.75
CA ARG A 151 0.92 -22.90 6.90
C ARG A 151 2.29 -22.24 7.04
N ASP A 152 3.04 -22.14 5.95
CA ASP A 152 4.42 -21.64 5.99
C ASP A 152 4.49 -20.15 6.36
N ILE A 153 3.48 -19.35 5.97
CA ILE A 153 3.33 -17.97 6.47
C ILE A 153 2.99 -17.95 7.97
N LEU A 154 2.07 -18.80 8.44
CA LEU A 154 1.73 -18.88 9.87
C LEU A 154 2.91 -19.34 10.73
N GLU A 155 3.76 -20.23 10.21
CA GLU A 155 4.99 -20.66 10.85
C GLU A 155 6.06 -19.55 10.84
N ALA A 156 6.23 -18.83 9.73
CA ALA A 156 7.10 -17.65 9.67
C ALA A 156 6.66 -16.55 10.65
N MET A 157 5.34 -16.33 10.82
CA MET A 157 4.77 -15.37 11.77
C MET A 157 5.17 -15.63 13.23
N LYS A 158 5.54 -16.87 13.61
CA LYS A 158 6.01 -17.19 14.97
C LYS A 158 7.38 -16.61 15.31
N TYR A 159 8.21 -16.30 14.31
CA TYR A 159 9.60 -15.85 14.48
C TYR A 159 9.80 -14.37 14.11
N VAL A 160 8.71 -13.61 13.97
CA VAL A 160 8.76 -12.20 13.57
C VAL A 160 9.21 -11.32 14.71
N GLN A 161 10.32 -10.62 14.49
CA GLN A 161 10.89 -9.68 15.46
C GLN A 161 10.30 -8.26 15.36
N THR A 162 9.81 -7.83 14.18
CA THR A 162 9.40 -6.42 13.95
C THR A 162 8.00 -6.27 13.35
N HIS A 163 7.27 -5.24 13.80
CA HIS A 163 5.88 -4.96 13.37
C HIS A 163 5.70 -4.79 11.85
N GLN A 164 6.70 -4.30 11.12
CA GLN A 164 6.61 -4.14 9.67
C GLN A 164 6.59 -5.49 8.95
N LYS A 165 7.39 -6.47 9.41
CA LYS A 165 7.39 -7.84 8.88
C LYS A 165 6.09 -8.57 9.21
N ASP A 166 5.56 -8.39 10.42
CA ASP A 166 4.24 -8.93 10.83
C ASP A 166 3.12 -8.39 9.92
N LYS A 167 3.11 -7.08 9.68
CA LYS A 167 2.15 -6.42 8.78
C LYS A 167 2.28 -6.87 7.32
N GLN A 168 3.49 -7.24 6.87
CA GLN A 168 3.72 -7.82 5.54
C GLN A 168 3.20 -9.26 5.46
N LEU A 169 3.55 -10.12 6.41
CA LEU A 169 3.10 -11.51 6.46
C LEU A 169 1.56 -11.61 6.59
N LYS A 170 0.93 -10.75 7.39
CA LYS A 170 -0.54 -10.65 7.48
C LYS A 170 -1.20 -10.24 6.15
N LYS A 171 -0.55 -9.39 5.34
CA LYS A 171 -1.03 -9.10 3.97
C LYS A 171 -0.93 -10.32 3.06
N GLN A 172 0.19 -11.04 3.10
CA GLN A 172 0.40 -12.25 2.30
C GLN A 172 -0.58 -13.37 2.70
N LEU A 173 -0.78 -13.59 4.00
CA LEU A 173 -1.77 -14.52 4.55
C LEU A 173 -3.19 -14.22 4.04
N ASN A 174 -3.60 -12.95 4.08
CA ASN A 174 -4.91 -12.53 3.59
C ASN A 174 -5.03 -12.69 2.06
N ALA A 175 -3.96 -12.45 1.29
CA ALA A 175 -3.96 -12.69 -0.15
C ALA A 175 -4.15 -14.19 -0.48
N ILE A 176 -3.42 -15.09 0.20
CA ILE A 176 -3.59 -16.54 0.02
C ILE A 176 -4.99 -17.00 0.44
N ARG A 177 -5.53 -16.48 1.54
CA ARG A 177 -6.92 -16.77 1.97
C ARG A 177 -7.96 -16.31 0.94
N THR A 178 -7.76 -15.16 0.31
CA THR A 178 -8.59 -14.70 -0.81
C THR A 178 -8.48 -15.65 -2.01
N MET A 179 -7.26 -16.06 -2.39
CA MET A 179 -7.04 -17.01 -3.50
C MET A 179 -7.71 -18.38 -3.24
N ILE A 180 -7.55 -18.94 -2.04
CA ILE A 180 -8.24 -20.18 -1.63
C ILE A 180 -9.77 -20.00 -1.73
N THR A 181 -10.30 -18.87 -1.24
CA THR A 181 -11.74 -18.59 -1.31
C THR A 181 -12.23 -18.46 -2.76
N GLN A 182 -11.43 -17.86 -3.65
CA GLN A 182 -11.73 -17.74 -5.08
C GLN A 182 -11.70 -19.10 -5.80
N LEU A 183 -10.71 -19.95 -5.52
CA LEU A 183 -10.69 -21.33 -6.04
C LEU A 183 -11.88 -22.15 -5.53
N GLU A 184 -12.30 -21.94 -4.28
CA GLU A 184 -13.47 -22.62 -3.71
C GLU A 184 -14.80 -22.10 -4.30
N SER A 185 -14.91 -20.81 -4.64
CA SER A 185 -16.09 -20.28 -5.35
C SER A 185 -16.14 -20.68 -6.82
N ASN A 186 -15.00 -20.95 -7.46
CA ASN A 186 -14.93 -21.42 -8.85
C ASN A 186 -15.22 -22.92 -9.01
N LEU A 187 -15.59 -23.61 -7.92
CA LEU A 187 -15.80 -25.06 -7.85
C LEU A 187 -17.25 -25.43 -7.45
N LEU A 188 -18.12 -24.43 -7.33
CA LEU A 188 -19.55 -24.53 -7.00
C LEU A 188 -20.42 -24.07 -8.19
#